data_AF-A0A656JI01-F1
#
_entry.id   AF-A0A656JI01-F1
#
_cell.length_a   1.000
_cell.length_b   1.000
_cell.length_c   1.000
_cell.angle_alpha   90.00
_cell.angle_beta   90.00
_cell.angle_gamma   90.00
#
_symmetry.space_group_name_H-M   'P 1'
#
loop_
_entity.id
_entity.type
_entity.pdbx_description
1 polymer ?
#
loop_
_entity_poly.entity_id
_entity_poly.type
_entity_poly.pdbx_seq_one_letter_code
_entity_poly.pdbx_strand_id
1 'polypeptide(L)' 'AFAKFDLALSVGDSAEHFRCIVEYATALFDRGTVERYLGYLQAILRGMVADGQTVVNHIPLLSEAERRQLTEV' A
#
# COMPACT_ATOMS: atom_id res chain seq x y z
N ALA A 1 -3.41 -3.74 21.54
CA ALA A 1 -2.08 -3.10 21.43
C ALA A 1 -2.29 -1.61 21.15
N PHE A 2 -1.48 -0.73 21.73
CA PHE A 2 -1.49 0.70 21.40
C PHE A 2 -0.51 0.96 20.27
N ALA A 3 -0.94 1.60 19.19
CA ALA A 3 -0.06 1.99 18.09
C ALA A 3 0.87 3.14 18.55
N LYS A 4 2.17 3.01 18.30
CA LYS A 4 3.17 4.02 18.68
C LYS A 4 3.24 5.20 17.71
N PHE A 5 2.86 4.96 16.47
CA PHE A 5 2.74 5.93 15.39
C PHE A 5 1.34 5.79 14.77
N ASP A 6 0.89 6.82 14.03
CA ASP A 6 -0.41 6.79 13.37
C ASP A 6 -0.52 5.63 12.36
N LEU A 7 0.56 5.40 11.60
CA LEU A 7 0.74 4.26 10.69
C LEU A 7 2.23 3.91 10.62
N ALA A 8 2.58 2.64 10.79
CA ALA A 8 3.93 2.14 10.68
C ALA A 8 3.97 0.85 9.84
N LEU A 9 4.91 0.79 8.89
CA LEU A 9 5.23 -0.41 8.13
C LEU A 9 6.61 -0.91 8.57
N SER A 10 6.66 -2.15 9.07
CA SER A 10 7.91 -2.86 9.34
C SER A 10 8.12 -3.92 8.28
N VAL A 11 9.31 -3.92 7.66
CA VAL A 11 9.71 -4.92 6.66
C VAL A 11 10.86 -5.74 7.24
N GLY A 12 10.70 -7.06 7.25
CA GLY A 12 11.74 -7.99 7.66
C GLY A 12 12.04 -8.99 6.55
N ASP A 13 13.28 -9.46 6.52
CA ASP A 13 13.68 -10.52 5.60
C ASP A 13 13.10 -11.87 6.01
N SER A 14 12.67 -12.64 5.02
CA SER A 14 12.52 -14.09 5.12
C SER A 14 13.26 -14.73 3.95
N ALA A 15 13.46 -16.06 3.99
CA ALA A 15 14.35 -16.75 3.06
C ALA A 15 14.08 -16.46 1.57
N GLU A 16 12.83 -16.23 1.17
CA GLU A 16 12.46 -15.98 -0.25
C GLU A 16 11.53 -14.77 -0.45
N HIS A 17 11.03 -14.18 0.64
CA HIS A 17 10.02 -13.12 0.60
C HIS A 17 10.27 -12.07 1.67
N PHE A 18 9.77 -10.86 1.44
CA PHE A 18 9.67 -9.87 2.49
C PHE A 18 8.44 -10.12 3.35
N ARG A 19 8.61 -10.14 4.67
CA ARG A 19 7.50 -10.09 5.62
C ARG A 19 7.22 -8.63 5.98
N CYS A 20 6.01 -8.18 5.68
CA CYS A 20 5.55 -6.85 6.01
C CYS A 20 4.53 -6.90 7.15
N ILE A 21 4.71 -6.07 8.18
CA ILE A 21 3.76 -5.88 9.28
C ILE A 21 3.35 -4.42 9.29
N VAL A 22 2.04 -4.17 9.33
CA VAL A 22 1.47 -2.83 9.38
C VAL A 22 0.71 -2.65 10.68
N GLU A 23 1.10 -1.64 11.43
CA GLU A 23 0.46 -1.22 12.67
C GLU A 23 -0.13 0.18 12.44
N TYR A 24 -1.37 0.39 12.90
CA TYR A 24 -2.06 1.67 12.72
C TYR A 24 -2.95 2.01 13.90
N ALA A 25 -3.14 3.31 14.12
CA ALA A 25 -4.08 3.82 15.11
C ALA A 25 -5.52 3.62 14.59
N THR A 26 -6.27 2.73 15.22
CA THR A 26 -7.68 2.44 14.83
C THR A 26 -8.63 3.61 15.06
N ALA A 27 -8.20 4.63 15.82
CA ALA A 27 -8.92 5.90 15.94
C ALA A 27 -8.85 6.76 14.66
N LEU A 28 -7.87 6.51 13.79
CA LEU A 28 -7.62 7.28 12.56
C LEU A 28 -7.89 6.47 11.29
N PHE A 29 -7.68 5.16 11.33
CA PHE A 29 -7.79 4.30 10.16
C PHE A 29 -8.62 3.06 10.44
N ASP A 30 -9.47 2.71 9.48
CA ASP A 30 -10.08 1.39 9.39
C ASP A 30 -9.20 0.43 8.57
N ARG A 31 -9.50 -0.86 8.71
CA ARG A 31 -8.77 -1.93 8.02
C ARG A 31 -8.78 -1.79 6.50
N GLY A 32 -9.94 -1.46 5.91
CA GLY A 32 -10.07 -1.34 4.45
C GLY A 32 -9.24 -0.18 3.90
N THR A 33 -9.17 0.93 4.63
CA THR A 33 -8.31 2.06 4.29
C THR A 33 -6.83 1.66 4.27
N VAL A 34 -6.36 0.93 5.28
CA VAL A 34 -4.97 0.45 5.32
C VAL A 34 -4.68 -0.59 4.24
N GLU A 35 -5.61 -1.49 3.95
CA GLU A 35 -5.48 -2.47 2.86
C GLU A 35 -5.35 -1.77 1.49
N ARG A 36 -6.12 -0.70 1.24
CA ARG A 36 -5.96 0.13 0.03
C ARG A 36 -4.58 0.78 -0.06
N TYR A 37 -4.08 1.35 1.05
CA TYR A 37 -2.75 1.95 1.09
C TYR A 37 -1.64 0.94 0.77
N LEU A 38 -1.78 -0.31 1.24
CA LEU A 38 -0.85 -1.38 0.89
C LEU A 38 -0.96 -1.77 -0.58
N GLY A 39 -2.16 -1.76 -1.16
CA GLY A 39 -2.36 -1.91 -2.59
C GLY A 39 -1.60 -0.86 -3.41
N TYR A 40 -1.68 0.41 -2.99
CA TYR A 40 -0.95 1.51 -3.63
C TYR A 40 0.57 1.35 -3.51
N LEU A 41 1.07 1.01 -2.33
CA LEU A 41 2.50 0.75 -2.12
C LEU A 41 3.00 -0.37 -3.04
N GLN A 42 2.24 -1.47 -3.15
CA GLN A 42 2.59 -2.56 -4.04
C GLN A 42 2.57 -2.15 -5.52
N ALA A 43 1.64 -1.30 -5.94
CA ALA A 43 1.60 -0.77 -7.31
C ALA A 43 2.87 0.05 -7.62
N ILE A 44 3.29 0.90 -6.69
CA ILE A 44 4.53 1.68 -6.79
C ILE A 44 5.75 0.75 -6.91
N LEU A 45 5.89 -0.22 -6.01
CA LEU A 45 7.01 -1.17 -6.04
C LEU A 45 7.07 -1.96 -7.35
N ARG A 46 5.91 -2.40 -7.86
CA ARG A 46 5.84 -3.08 -9.17
C ARG A 46 6.25 -2.16 -10.32
N GLY A 47 5.79 -0.91 -10.33
CA GLY A 47 6.18 0.07 -11.34
C GLY A 47 7.69 0.35 -11.34
N MET A 48 8.28 0.53 -10.16
CA MET A 48 9.72 0.77 -10.00
C MET A 48 10.58 -0.41 -10.46
N VAL A 49 10.13 -1.65 -10.23
CA VAL A 49 10.85 -2.86 -10.67
C VAL A 49 10.69 -3.11 -12.17
N ALA A 50 9.52 -2.79 -12.75
CA ALA A 50 9.26 -2.96 -14.17
C ALA A 50 10.10 -2.02 -15.04
N ASP A 51 10.25 -0.76 -14.63
CA ASP A 51 11.13 0.22 -15.27
C ASP A 51 11.62 1.26 -14.25
N GLY A 52 12.91 1.22 -13.94
CA GLY A 52 13.54 2.14 -13.00
C GLY A 52 13.63 3.60 -13.49
N GLN A 53 13.28 3.89 -14.74
CA GLN A 53 13.18 5.26 -15.26
C GLN A 53 11.74 5.81 -15.19
N THR A 54 10.76 4.98 -14.81
CA THR A 54 9.37 5.43 -14.68
C THR A 54 9.25 6.51 -13.61
N VAL A 55 8.70 7.66 -13.99
CA VAL A 55 8.35 8.73 -13.06
C VAL A 55 7.26 8.22 -12.13
N VAL A 56 7.46 8.33 -10.81
CA VAL A 56 6.53 7.81 -9.79
C VAL A 56 5.09 8.27 -10.00
N ASN A 57 4.89 9.53 -10.41
CA ASN A 57 3.57 10.10 -10.67
C ASN A 57 2.82 9.48 -11.87
N HIS A 58 3.50 8.69 -12.72
CA HIS A 58 2.87 7.97 -13.83
C HIS A 58 2.46 6.54 -13.46
N ILE A 59 2.79 6.07 -12.25
CA ILE A 59 2.41 4.73 -11.82
C ILE A 59 0.92 4.72 -11.50
N PRO A 60 0.10 3.87 -12.17
CA PRO A 60 -1.32 3.76 -11.85
C PRO A 60 -1.48 3.13 -10.46
N LEU A 61 -1.94 3.94 -9.51
CA LEU A 61 -2.08 3.52 -8.11
C LEU A 61 -3.38 2.74 -7.86
N LEU A 62 -4.48 3.22 -8.45
CA LEU A 62 -5.80 2.66 -8.19
C LEU A 62 -5.92 1.24 -8.76
N SER A 63 -6.38 0.32 -7.93
CA SER A 63 -6.80 -1.00 -8.42
C SER A 63 -8.01 -0.86 -9.36
N GLU A 64 -8.22 -1.86 -10.20
CA GLU A 64 -9.40 -1.90 -11.07
C GLU A 64 -10.71 -1.81 -10.27
N ALA A 65 -10.77 -2.43 -9.09
CA ALA A 65 -11.92 -2.36 -8.20
C ALA A 65 -12.19 -0.93 -7.70
N GLU A 66 -11.14 -0.20 -7.30
CA GLU A 66 -11.27 1.20 -6.87
C GLU A 66 -11.63 2.13 -8.03
N ARG A 67 -11.06 1.91 -9.22
CA ARG A 67 -11.43 2.69 -10.41
C ARG A 67 -12.91 2.52 -10.76
N ARG A 68 -13.44 1.30 -10.66
CA ARG A 68 -14.88 1.04 -10.85
C ARG A 68 -15.74 1.74 -9.82
N GLN A 69 -15.38 1.66 -8.54
CA GLN A 69 -16.10 2.34 -7.46
C GLN A 69 -16.18 3.88 -7.67
N LEU A 70 -15.18 4.48 -8.30
CA LEU A 70 -15.15 5.91 -8.60
C LEU A 70 -15.87 6.29 -9.91
N THR A 71 -16.06 5.34 -10.82
CA THR A 71 -16.65 5.58 -12.14
C THR A 71 -18.14 5.19 -12.19
N GLU A 72 -18.58 4.31 -11.29
CA GLU A 72 -19.99 3.98 -11.07
C GLU A 72 -20.63 5.06 -10.19
N VAL A 73 -21.18 6.11 -10.84
CA VAL A 73 -22.10 7.10 -10.26
C VAL A 73 -23.40 7.10 -11.06
#